data_AF-A0A2M8PBC5-F1
#
_entry.id   AF-A0A2M8PBC5-F1
#
_cell.length_a   1.000
_cell.length_b   1.000
_cell.length_c   1.000
_cell.angle_alpha   90.00
_cell.angle_beta   90.00
_cell.angle_gamma   90.00
#
_symmetry.space_group_name_H-M   'P 1'
#
loop_
_entity.id
_entity.type
_entity.pdbx_description
1 polymer ?
#
loop_
_entity_poly.entity_id
_entity_poly.type
_entity_poly.pdbx_seq_one_letter_code
_entity_poly.pdbx_strand_id
1 'polypeptide(L)' 'IEISGICTATRTDEFYSHRAENGKTGRFAAVFMLRE' A
#
# COMPACT_ATOMS: atom_id res chain seq x y z
N ILE A 1 -16.29 -8.60 7.77
CA ILE A 1 -14.88 -8.15 7.89
C ILE A 1 -14.19 -8.71 6.68
N GLU A 2 -13.63 -7.85 5.83
CA GLU A 2 -12.99 -8.28 4.58
C GLU A 2 -11.49 -7.98 4.61
N ILE A 3 -10.70 -8.85 3.99
CA ILE A 3 -9.24 -8.74 3.88
C ILE A 3 -8.91 -8.68 2.39
N SER A 4 -8.17 -7.66 1.93
CA SER A 4 -7.90 -7.49 0.50
C SER A 4 -7.01 -8.59 -0.11
N GLY A 5 -6.21 -9.28 0.72
CA GLY A 5 -5.27 -10.29 0.27
C GLY A 5 -4.05 -9.74 -0.50
N ILE A 6 -3.88 -8.41 -0.58
CA ILE A 6 -2.78 -7.77 -1.32
C ILE A 6 -1.55 -7.64 -0.42
N CYS A 7 -0.41 -8.16 -0.89
CA CYS A 7 0.89 -7.91 -0.29
C CYS A 7 1.67 -6.87 -1.12
N THR A 8 2.00 -5.73 -0.50
CA THR A 8 2.76 -4.66 -1.18
C THR A 8 4.20 -5.05 -1.51
N ALA A 9 4.79 -5.99 -0.77
CA ALA A 9 6.14 -6.48 -1.06
C ALA A 9 6.23 -7.39 -2.29
N THR A 10 5.14 -8.07 -2.66
CA THR A 10 5.10 -8.95 -3.84
C THR A 10 4.63 -8.25 -5.11
N ARG A 11 4.18 -6.99 -5.01
CA ARG A 11 3.60 -6.19 -6.11
C ARG A 11 4.20 -4.78 -6.14
N THR A 12 5.54 -4.70 -6.16
CA THR A 12 6.26 -3.41 -6.15
C THR A 12 6.14 -2.61 -7.44
N ASP A 13 5.59 -3.21 -8.49
CA ASP A 13 5.19 -2.57 -9.74
C ASP A 13 3.92 -1.72 -9.60
N GLU A 14 3.10 -2.01 -8.59
CA GLU A 14 1.84 -1.30 -8.32
C GLU A 14 1.86 -0.53 -6.99
N PHE A 15 2.63 -0.98 -6.01
CA PHE A 15 2.65 -0.42 -4.66
C PHE A 15 4.07 -0.10 -4.19
N TYR A 16 4.20 0.96 -3.38
CA TYR A 16 5.41 1.22 -2.62
C TYR A 16 5.53 0.23 -1.46
N SER A 17 6.71 -0.35 -1.26
CA SER A 17 7.01 -1.27 -0.17
C SER A 17 8.34 -0.96 0.47
N HIS A 18 8.31 -0.38 1.67
CA HIS A 18 9.51 -0.03 2.41
C HIS A 18 10.47 -1.21 2.62
N ARG A 19 9.92 -2.40 2.87
CA ARG A 19 10.72 -3.63 3.06
C ARG A 19 11.32 -4.12 1.75
N ALA A 20 10.52 -4.23 0.68
CA ALA A 20 11.01 -4.76 -0.59
C ALA A 20 11.96 -3.79 -1.30
N GLU A 21 11.80 -2.49 -1.11
CA GLU A 21 12.60 -1.43 -1.73
C GLU A 21 13.73 -0.90 -0.82
N ASN A 22 14.11 -1.66 0.20
CA ASN A 22 15.25 -1.37 1.09
C ASN A 22 15.24 0.07 1.65
N GLY A 23 14.07 0.53 2.04
CA GLY A 23 13.88 1.82 2.72
C GLY A 23 13.68 3.02 1.79
N LYS A 24 14.16 2.98 0.55
CA LYS A 24 14.13 4.11 -0.39
C LYS A 24 12.93 4.01 -1.35
N THR A 25 11.76 4.41 -0.87
CA THR A 25 10.52 4.40 -1.65
C THR A 25 9.52 5.47 -1.16
N GLY A 26 8.49 5.74 -1.95
CA GLY A 26 7.37 6.62 -1.60
C GLY A 26 6.44 6.00 -0.54
N ARG A 27 5.31 6.68 -0.27
CA ARG A 27 4.28 6.20 0.66
C ARG A 27 2.90 6.47 0.06
N PHE A 28 2.00 5.50 0.19
CA PHE A 28 0.59 5.68 -0.13
C PHE A 28 -0.17 6.15 1.11
N ALA A 29 -1.21 6.95 0.90
CA ALA A 29 -2.20 7.26 1.92
C ALA A 29 -3.42 6.34 1.77
N ALA A 30 -4.03 5.95 2.89
CA ALA A 30 -5.35 5.35 2.92
C ALA A 30 -6.34 6.39 3.45
N VAL A 31 -7.44 6.60 2.75
CA VAL A 31 -8.46 7.60 3.10
C VAL A 31 -9.83 6.96 3.19
N PHE A 32 -10.65 7.46 4.11
CA PHE A 32 -12.07 7.15 4.15
C PHE A 32 -12.81 8.41 4.59
N MET A 33 -13.96 8.66 3.97
CA MET A 33 -14.86 9.76 4.36
C MET A 33 -16.29 9.41 3.96
N LEU A 34 -17.25 10.00 4.67
CA LEU A 34 -18.62 10.10 4.19
C LEU A 34 -18.74 11.38 3.37
N ARG A 35 -19.52 11.31 2.30
CA ARG A 35 -19.87 12.48 1.49
C ARG A 35 -21.04 13.21 2.16
N GLU A 36 -21.07 14.53 2.03
CA GLU A 36 -22.24 15.35 2.36
C GLU A 36 -23.43 15.09 1.43
#